data_AF-A0A6A5TMT3-F1
#
_entry.id   AF-A0A6A5TMT3-F1
#
_cell.length_a   1.000
_cell.length_b   1.000
_cell.length_c   1.000
_cell.angle_alpha   90.00
_cell.angle_beta   90.00
_cell.angle_gamma   90.00
#
_symmetry.space_group_name_H-M   'P 1'
#
loop_
_entity.id
_entity.type
_entity.pdbx_description
1 polymer ?
#
loop_
_entity_poly.entity_id
_entity_poly.type
_entity_poly.pdbx_seq_one_letter_code
_entity_poly.pdbx_strand_id
1 'polypeptide(L)'
;MHVARDDESTDNVFHENSPVWSGEYEATYQGDYSGMRLLKKRVLRGKVEYFVEWKGRPESENSWEKEATVSREHIKEYEVS
;
A
#
# COMPACT_ATOMS: atom_id res chain seq x y z
N MET A 1 9.02 -52.86 -4.59
CA MET A 1 10.13 -51.90 -4.46
C MET A 1 9.58 -50.72 -3.66
N HIS A 2 9.82 -50.74 -2.35
CA HIS A 2 10.56 -49.71 -1.57
C HIS A 2 9.86 -48.33 -1.54
N VAL A 3 9.07 -47.99 -0.49
CA VAL A 3 9.37 -47.20 0.76
C VAL A 3 10.03 -45.83 0.48
N ALA A 4 9.76 -44.69 1.11
CA ALA A 4 9.11 -44.31 2.37
C ALA A 4 8.63 -42.82 2.32
N ARG A 5 8.00 -42.38 3.42
CA ARG A 5 7.53 -41.01 3.75
C ARG A 5 8.69 -40.04 4.02
N ASP A 6 8.41 -38.74 3.85
CA ASP A 6 8.79 -37.58 4.71
C ASP A 6 7.86 -36.42 4.25
N ASP A 7 6.77 -36.03 4.93
CA ASP A 7 6.63 -35.19 6.13
C ASP A 7 7.52 -33.92 6.15
N GLU A 8 6.94 -32.78 5.75
CA GLU A 8 7.11 -31.53 6.49
C GLU A 8 5.87 -30.63 6.31
N SER A 9 5.11 -30.54 7.39
CA SER A 9 4.15 -29.48 7.76
C SER A 9 4.73 -28.09 7.47
N THR A 10 3.97 -27.11 6.96
CA THR A 10 3.22 -26.22 7.86
C THR A 10 1.89 -25.76 7.25
N ASP A 11 0.87 -25.85 8.09
CA ASP A 11 -0.39 -25.12 8.02
C ASP A 11 -0.25 -23.71 7.42
N ASN A 12 -1.06 -23.40 6.41
CA ASN A 12 -1.84 -22.17 6.52
C ASN A 12 -3.18 -22.32 5.80
N VAL A 13 -4.17 -22.64 6.64
CA VAL A 13 -5.60 -22.52 6.38
C VAL A 13 -5.89 -21.07 5.98
N PHE A 14 -5.87 -20.77 4.68
CA PHE A 14 -6.57 -19.59 4.17
C PHE A 14 -7.95 -20.04 3.71
N HIS A 15 -8.84 -19.95 4.69
CA HIS A 15 -10.29 -20.06 4.59
C HIS A 15 -10.81 -19.58 3.23
N GLU A 16 -11.63 -20.44 2.64
CA GLU A 16 -12.47 -20.25 1.48
C GLU A 16 -13.47 -19.11 1.75
N ASN A 17 -13.01 -17.85 1.69
CA ASN A 17 -13.77 -16.59 1.65
C ASN A 17 -12.80 -15.40 1.47
N SER A 18 -11.82 -15.51 0.56
CA SER A 18 -10.98 -14.37 0.18
C SER A 18 -11.56 -13.72 -1.08
N PRO A 19 -12.01 -12.45 -1.04
CA PRO A 19 -12.49 -11.75 -2.23
C PRO A 19 -11.31 -11.61 -3.20
N VAL A 20 -11.64 -11.65 -4.49
CA VAL A 20 -10.72 -11.61 -5.63
C VAL A 20 -9.82 -10.36 -5.57
N TRP A 21 -8.67 -10.43 -4.90
CA TRP A 21 -7.64 -9.39 -4.94
C TRP A 21 -6.75 -9.57 -6.19
N SER A 22 -7.35 -9.67 -7.37
CA SER A 22 -6.61 -9.63 -8.64
C SER A 22 -7.55 -9.24 -9.77
N GLY A 23 -7.54 -7.96 -10.20
CA GLY A 23 -8.07 -7.62 -11.52
C GLY A 23 -8.89 -6.33 -11.65
N GLU A 24 -9.42 -5.75 -10.57
CA GLU A 24 -10.24 -4.52 -10.69
C GLU A 24 -9.49 -3.24 -10.29
N TYR A 25 -8.28 -3.36 -9.73
CA TYR A 25 -7.48 -2.21 -9.32
C TYR A 25 -6.85 -1.43 -10.48
N GLU A 26 -6.88 -1.95 -11.72
CA GLU A 26 -6.26 -1.29 -12.88
C GLU A 26 -7.24 -0.43 -13.71
N ALA A 27 -8.56 -0.54 -13.49
CA ALA A 27 -9.55 0.12 -14.34
C ALA A 27 -9.95 1.56 -13.91
N THR A 28 -9.56 2.01 -12.71
CA THR A 28 -9.87 3.37 -12.22
C THR A 28 -8.73 4.38 -12.37
N TYR A 29 -7.61 3.99 -12.99
CA TYR A 29 -6.47 4.87 -13.29
C TYR A 29 -6.70 5.77 -14.53
N GLN A 30 -7.94 5.90 -14.99
CA GLN A 30 -8.31 6.86 -16.04
C GLN A 30 -8.77 8.18 -15.41
N GLY A 31 -7.82 9.11 -15.26
CA GLY A 31 -8.12 10.54 -15.41
C GLY A 31 -8.29 11.36 -14.13
N ASP A 32 -7.97 10.82 -12.97
CA ASP A 32 -8.05 11.57 -11.71
C ASP A 32 -6.66 11.55 -11.06
N TYR A 33 -6.07 12.72 -10.81
CA TYR A 33 -4.76 12.90 -10.15
C TYR A 33 -4.71 12.32 -8.72
N SER A 34 -5.76 11.62 -8.29
CA SER A 34 -6.08 11.19 -6.92
C SER A 34 -5.67 9.74 -6.61
N GLY A 35 -4.62 9.21 -7.26
CA GLY A 35 -4.13 7.85 -6.95
C GLY A 35 -3.54 7.72 -5.53
N MET A 36 -3.25 8.85 -4.88
CA MET A 36 -2.71 8.91 -3.53
C MET A 36 -3.12 10.21 -2.81
N ARG A 37 -3.21 10.16 -1.49
CA ARG A 37 -3.49 11.30 -0.62
C ARG A 37 -2.49 11.38 0.53
N LEU A 38 -2.08 12.60 0.91
CA LEU A 38 -1.26 12.80 2.10
C LEU A 38 -2.17 12.95 3.33
N LEU A 39 -1.93 12.12 4.34
CA LEU A 39 -2.70 12.11 5.58
C LEU A 39 -2.00 12.81 6.73
N LYS A 40 -0.67 12.69 6.80
CA LYS A 40 0.14 13.23 7.91
C LYS A 40 1.49 13.71 7.41
N LYS A 41 2.14 14.56 8.21
CA LYS A 41 3.52 15.00 8.03
C LYS A 41 4.29 14.76 9.31
N ARG A 42 5.56 14.34 9.19
CA ARG A 42 6.50 14.24 10.31
C ARG A 42 7.89 14.72 9.90
N VAL A 43 8.70 15.08 10.89
CA VAL A 43 10.12 15.38 10.70
C VAL A 43 10.93 14.33 11.44
N LEU A 44 11.64 13.48 10.71
CA LEU A 44 12.50 12.43 11.26
C LEU A 44 13.95 12.75 10.96
N ARG A 45 14.77 13.00 12.00
CA ARG A 45 16.19 13.33 11.87
C ARG A 45 16.46 14.50 10.91
N GLY A 46 15.62 15.52 10.95
CA GLY A 46 15.71 16.71 10.08
C GLY A 46 15.22 16.49 8.64
N LYS A 47 14.62 15.33 8.32
CA LYS A 47 14.01 15.05 7.02
C LYS A 47 12.49 15.04 7.14
N VAL A 48 11.82 15.70 6.20
CA VAL A 48 10.37 15.72 6.13
C VAL A 48 9.88 14.44 5.42
N GLU A 49 8.90 13.80 6.04
CA GLU A 49 8.19 12.64 5.50
C GLU A 49 6.69 12.87 5.60
N TYR A 50 5.95 12.36 4.63
CA TYR A 50 4.50 12.41 4.56
C TYR A 50 3.92 10.99 4.59
N PHE A 51 2.83 10.81 5.32
CA PHE A 51 2.12 9.54 5.35
C PHE A 51 1.15 9.50 4.18
N VAL A 52 1.40 8.57 3.26
CA VAL A 52 0.68 8.44 2.00
C VAL A 52 -0.36 7.35 2.11
N GLU A 53 -1.59 7.69 1.74
CA GLU A 53 -2.68 6.76 1.51
C GLU A 53 -2.83 6.51 0.02
N TRP A 54 -2.89 5.24 -0.36
CA TRP A 54 -3.02 4.83 -1.76
C TRP A 54 -4.47 4.48 -2.07
N LYS A 55 -5.08 5.20 -3.02
CA LYS A 55 -6.49 4.99 -3.36
C LYS A 55 -6.67 3.58 -3.94
N GLY A 56 -7.64 2.84 -3.41
CA GLY A 56 -7.90 1.45 -3.81
C GLY A 56 -7.00 0.41 -3.14
N ARG A 57 -6.15 0.82 -2.20
CA ARG A 57 -5.33 -0.09 -1.37
C ARG A 57 -5.79 -0.02 0.09
N PRO A 58 -5.56 -1.08 0.89
CA PRO A 58 -5.91 -1.05 2.30
C PRO A 58 -4.97 -0.10 3.05
N GLU A 59 -5.45 0.48 4.16
CA GLU A 59 -4.64 1.39 4.99
C GLU A 59 -3.36 0.75 5.54
N SER A 60 -3.28 -0.59 5.58
CA SER A 60 -2.07 -1.32 5.93
C SER A 60 -0.93 -1.11 4.93
N GLU A 61 -1.22 -0.71 3.70
CA GLU A 61 -0.22 -0.34 2.69
C GLU A 61 0.19 1.14 2.78
N ASN A 62 -0.42 1.93 3.67
CA ASN A 62 -0.03 3.32 3.85
C ASN A 62 1.41 3.41 4.38
N SER A 63 2.22 4.24 3.74
CA SER A 63 3.67 4.32 3.99
C SER A 63 4.10 5.75 4.29
N TRP A 64 5.27 5.89 4.93
CA TRP A 64 5.91 7.19 5.09
C TRP A 64 6.85 7.44 3.92
N GLU A 65 6.46 8.36 3.04
CA GLU A 65 7.24 8.76 1.88
C GLU A 65 8.01 10.05 2.16
N LYS A 66 9.22 10.16 1.61
CA LYS A 66 10.04 11.36 1.76
C LYS A 66 9.42 12.49 0.95
N GLU A 67 9.63 13.73 1.39
CA GLU A 67 9.25 14.92 0.61
C GLU A 67 9.76 14.89 -0.83
N ALA A 68 10.95 14.34 -1.07
CA ALA A 68 11.52 14.22 -2.41
C ALA A 68 10.81 13.16 -3.29
N THR A 69 10.13 12.18 -2.69
CA THR A 69 9.37 11.14 -3.40
C THR A 69 7.94 11.60 -3.70
N VAL A 70 7.38 12.43 -2.83
CA VAL A 70 6.02 12.96 -3.00
C VAL A 70 6.04 14.13 -3.97
N SER A 71 5.10 14.18 -4.92
CA SER A 71 5.05 15.29 -5.87
C SER A 71 4.66 16.60 -5.17
N ARG A 72 5.18 17.71 -5.69
CA ARG A 72 4.93 19.05 -5.13
C ARG A 72 3.45 19.43 -5.15
N GLU A 73 2.66 18.88 -6.06
CA GLU A 73 1.22 19.13 -6.15
C GLU A 73 0.49 18.57 -4.91
N HIS A 74 0.70 17.29 -4.61
CA HIS A 74 0.13 16.66 -3.41
C HIS A 74 0.60 17.35 -2.12
N ILE A 75 1.86 17.79 -2.05
CA ILE A 75 2.36 18.54 -0.88
C ILE A 75 1.64 19.89 -0.76
N LYS A 76 1.49 20.64 -1.86
CA LYS A 76 0.79 21.93 -1.83
C LYS A 76 -0.65 21.76 -1.39
N GLU A 77 -1.35 20.76 -1.90
CA GLU A 77 -2.73 20.47 -1.50
C GLU A 77 -2.84 20.17 0.00
N TYR A 78 -1.89 19.41 0.55
CA TYR A 78 -1.84 19.09 1.97
C TYR A 78 -1.53 20.31 2.85
N GLU A 79 -0.57 21.16 2.47
CA GLU A 79 -0.16 22.32 3.28
C GLU A 79 -1.14 23.52 3.18
N VAL A 80 -2.00 23.53 2.16
CA VAL A 80 -3.04 24.56 1.98
C VAL A 80 -4.33 24.21 2.74
N SER A 81 -4.52 22.94 3.11
CA SER A 81 -5.67 22.46 3.88
C SER A 81 -5.50 22.61 5.38
#